data_AF-A0A355F979-F1
#
_entry.id   AF-A0A355F979-F1
#
_cell.length_a   1.000
_cell.length_b   1.000
_cell.length_c   1.000
_cell.angle_alpha   90.00
_cell.angle_beta   90.00
_cell.angle_gamma   90.00
#
_symmetry.space_group_name_H-M   'P 1'
#
loop_
_entity.id
_entity.type
_entity.pdbx_description
1 polymer ?
#
loop_
_entity_poly.entity_id
_entity_poly.type
_entity_poly.pdbx_seq_one_letter_code
_entity_poly.pdbx_strand_id
1 'polypeptide(L)'
;MHHLARISVRLLLFNILLVFLPAAGFFYLEVYEKELLEAQERSMVQQGRLAAAALAEQGPVAETAAKALLRRLAGRTDSRLRIVDREGRVLADSARLI
;
A
#
# COMPACT_ATOMS: atom_id res chain seq x y z
N MET A 1 36.79 -43.44 10.37
CA MET A 1 36.94 -41.97 10.18
C MET A 1 35.88 -41.34 9.25
N HIS A 2 35.32 -42.05 8.25
CA HIS A 2 34.31 -41.48 7.34
C HIS A 2 32.96 -41.07 7.97
N HIS A 3 32.54 -41.73 9.06
CA HIS A 3 31.23 -41.45 9.69
C HIS A 3 31.21 -40.13 10.49
N LEU A 4 32.31 -39.78 11.15
CA LEU A 4 32.42 -38.54 11.92
C LEU A 4 32.39 -37.32 10.98
N ALA A 5 33.09 -37.39 9.84
CA ALA A 5 33.06 -36.35 8.82
C ALA A 5 31.64 -36.11 8.27
N ARG A 6 30.83 -37.16 8.08
CA ARG A 6 29.42 -37.02 7.66
C ARG A 6 28.57 -36.28 8.68
N ILE A 7 28.78 -36.52 9.98
CA ILE A 7 28.04 -35.85 11.04
C ILE A 7 28.47 -34.40 11.18
N SER A 8 29.78 -34.12 11.16
CA SER A 8 30.34 -32.76 11.20
C SER A 8 29.88 -31.91 10.02
N VAL A 9 29.86 -32.47 8.80
CA VAL A 9 29.35 -31.76 7.60
C VAL A 9 27.86 -31.46 7.75
N ARG A 10 27.06 -32.42 8.23
CA ARG A 10 25.62 -32.20 8.44
C ARG A 10 25.33 -31.14 9.52
N LEU A 11 26.09 -31.15 10.61
CA LEU A 11 26.01 -30.12 11.66
C LEU A 11 26.44 -28.74 11.15
N LEU A 12 27.50 -28.67 10.34
CA LEU A 12 27.95 -27.44 9.70
C LEU A 12 26.87 -26.91 8.74
N LEU A 13 26.31 -27.78 7.90
CA LEU A 13 25.26 -27.40 6.94
C LEU A 13 24.01 -26.87 7.65
N PHE A 14 23.63 -27.51 8.76
CA PHE A 14 22.51 -27.05 9.58
C PHE A 14 22.80 -25.69 10.23
N ASN A 15 24.00 -25.49 10.78
CA ASN A 15 24.40 -24.19 11.34
C ASN A 15 24.42 -23.08 10.28
N ILE A 16 24.95 -23.36 9.10
CA ILE A 16 24.91 -22.45 7.95
C ILE A 16 23.45 -22.11 7.64
N LEU A 17 22.59 -23.10 7.49
CA LEU A 17 21.16 -22.87 7.21
C LEU A 17 20.50 -22.03 8.31
N LEU A 18 20.84 -22.26 9.58
CA LEU A 18 20.31 -21.52 10.73
C LEU A 18 20.64 -20.02 10.65
N VAL A 19 21.82 -19.66 10.15
CA VAL A 19 22.24 -18.25 10.00
C VAL A 19 21.73 -17.65 8.70
N PHE A 20 21.72 -18.43 7.61
CA PHE A 20 21.30 -17.94 6.30
C PHE A 20 19.78 -17.79 6.17
N LEU A 21 18.99 -18.59 6.89
CA LEU A 21 17.53 -18.51 6.85
C LEU A 21 16.99 -17.13 7.29
N PRO A 22 17.37 -16.55 8.45
CA PRO A 22 16.92 -15.21 8.84
C PRO A 22 17.48 -14.12 7.93
N ALA A 23 18.72 -14.27 7.43
CA ALA A 23 19.30 -13.33 6.47
C ALA A 23 18.49 -13.30 5.17
N ALA A 24 18.20 -14.47 4.60
CA ALA A 24 17.34 -14.60 3.41
C ALA A 24 15.93 -14.08 3.67
N GLY A 25 15.36 -14.35 4.85
CA GLY A 25 14.05 -13.83 5.26
C GLY A 25 14.02 -12.30 5.31
N PHE A 26 15.07 -11.67 5.85
CA PHE A 26 15.20 -10.22 5.90
C PHE A 26 15.25 -9.60 4.50
N PHE A 27 16.12 -10.12 3.63
CA PHE A 27 16.20 -9.64 2.23
C PHE A 27 14.89 -9.84 1.46
N TYR A 28 14.21 -10.97 1.67
CA TYR A 28 12.92 -11.23 1.02
C TYR A 28 11.84 -10.25 1.49
N LEU A 29 11.79 -9.96 2.80
CA LEU A 29 10.78 -9.09 3.38
C LEU A 29 10.92 -7.64 2.87
N GLU A 30 12.14 -7.14 2.74
CA GLU A 30 12.41 -5.80 2.21
C GLU A 30 11.86 -5.64 0.78
N VAL A 31 12.10 -6.63 -0.08
CA VAL A 31 11.57 -6.63 -1.45
C VAL A 31 10.04 -6.72 -1.44
N TYR A 32 9.48 -7.60 -0.62
CA TYR A 32 8.03 -7.77 -0.51
C TYR A 32 7.33 -6.49 -0.03
N GLU A 33 7.88 -5.82 0.97
CA GLU A 33 7.37 -4.55 1.48
C GLU A 33 7.38 -3.48 0.39
N LYS A 34 8.49 -3.36 -0.35
CA LYS A 34 8.60 -2.40 -1.44
C LYS A 34 7.55 -2.65 -2.53
N GLU A 35 7.41 -3.89 -2.99
CA GLU A 35 6.40 -4.25 -4.00
C GLU A 35 4.98 -3.97 -3.51
N LEU A 36 4.70 -4.24 -2.24
CA LEU A 36 3.40 -3.96 -1.62
C LEU A 36 3.11 -2.45 -1.56
N LEU A 37 4.09 -1.65 -1.14
CA LEU A 37 3.98 -0.20 -1.08
C LEU A 37 3.78 0.40 -2.48
N GLU A 38 4.55 -0.06 -3.47
CA GLU A 38 4.38 0.41 -4.84
C GLU A 38 3.02 0.01 -5.42
N ALA A 39 2.55 -1.21 -5.15
CA ALA A 39 1.21 -1.65 -5.56
C ALA A 39 0.11 -0.81 -4.89
N GLN A 40 0.27 -0.50 -3.60
CA GLN A 40 -0.62 0.37 -2.86
C GLN A 40 -0.64 1.80 -3.45
N GLU A 41 0.53 2.38 -3.70
CA GLU A 41 0.67 3.71 -4.30
C GLU A 41 0.00 3.77 -5.68
N ARG A 42 0.27 2.79 -6.55
CA ARG A 42 -0.36 2.69 -7.88
C ARG A 42 -1.89 2.62 -7.76
N SER A 43 -2.41 1.85 -6.82
CA SER A 43 -3.85 1.77 -6.54
C SER A 43 -4.42 3.11 -6.06
N MET A 44 -3.74 3.79 -5.14
CA MET A 44 -4.14 5.11 -4.63
C MET A 44 -4.21 6.16 -5.74
N VAL A 45 -3.20 6.20 -6.62
CA VAL A 45 -3.18 7.11 -7.77
C VAL A 45 -4.34 6.81 -8.72
N GLN A 46 -4.59 5.54 -9.02
CA GLN A 46 -5.69 5.13 -9.90
C GLN A 46 -7.06 5.52 -9.30
N GLN A 47 -7.27 5.25 -8.01
CA GLN A 47 -8.49 5.66 -7.30
C GLN A 47 -8.68 7.18 -7.32
N GLY A 48 -7.62 7.95 -7.11
CA GLY A 48 -7.65 9.41 -7.21
C GLY A 48 -8.02 9.91 -8.61
N ARG A 49 -7.47 9.30 -9.66
CA ARG A 49 -7.82 9.63 -11.06
C ARG A 49 -9.27 9.32 -11.38
N LEU A 50 -9.79 8.18 -10.92
CA LEU A 50 -11.21 7.82 -11.09
C LEU A 50 -12.13 8.80 -10.35
N ALA A 51 -11.78 9.18 -9.11
CA ALA A 51 -12.52 10.19 -8.37
C ALA A 51 -12.51 11.54 -9.09
N ALA A 52 -11.35 11.98 -9.60
CA ALA A 52 -11.21 13.23 -10.36
C ALA A 52 -12.04 13.21 -11.64
N ALA A 53 -12.04 12.10 -12.40
CA ALA A 53 -12.86 11.94 -13.59
C ALA A 53 -14.37 12.03 -13.25
N ALA A 54 -14.81 11.34 -12.20
CA ALA A 54 -16.20 11.38 -11.75
C ALA A 54 -16.64 12.78 -11.25
N LEU A 55 -15.71 13.58 -10.72
CA LEU A 55 -15.93 14.99 -10.37
C LEU A 55 -16.05 15.87 -11.61
N ALA A 56 -15.19 15.66 -12.62
CA ALA A 56 -15.17 16.45 -13.84
C ALA A 56 -16.48 16.34 -14.64
N GLU A 57 -17.14 15.17 -14.62
CA GLU A 57 -18.44 14.95 -15.27
C GLU A 57 -19.60 15.75 -14.63
N GLN A 58 -19.47 16.20 -13.38
CA GLN A 58 -20.54 16.87 -12.64
C GLN A 58 -20.57 18.40 -12.79
N GLY A 59 -19.67 18.98 -13.58
CA GLY A 59 -19.59 20.44 -13.78
C GLY A 59 -18.77 21.15 -12.68
N PRO A 60 -19.05 22.43 -12.36
CA PRO A 60 -18.29 23.18 -11.37
C PRO A 60 -18.26 22.46 -10.02
N VAL A 61 -17.06 22.27 -9.46
CA VAL A 61 -16.86 21.54 -8.20
C VAL A 61 -17.43 22.37 -7.04
N ALA A 62 -18.70 22.12 -6.72
CA ALA A 62 -19.34 22.65 -5.52
C ALA A 62 -19.05 21.73 -4.32
N GLU A 63 -18.95 22.32 -3.13
CA GLU A 63 -18.70 21.60 -1.87
C GLU A 63 -19.70 20.46 -1.63
N THR A 64 -20.97 20.67 -1.99
CA THR A 64 -22.04 19.68 -1.88
C THR A 64 -21.83 18.47 -2.78
N ALA A 65 -21.40 18.69 -4.03
CA ALA A 65 -21.12 17.62 -4.99
C ALA A 65 -19.88 16.81 -4.56
N ALA A 66 -18.83 17.51 -4.09
CA ALA A 66 -17.63 16.89 -3.54
C ALA A 66 -17.95 15.98 -2.34
N LYS A 67 -18.75 16.44 -1.37
CA LYS A 67 -19.20 15.63 -0.23
C LYS A 67 -20.08 14.45 -0.65
N ALA A 68 -20.98 14.64 -1.61
CA ALA A 68 -21.85 13.58 -2.11
C ALA A 68 -21.04 12.47 -2.81
N LEU A 69 -20.05 12.82 -3.62
CA LEU A 69 -19.15 11.86 -4.25
C LEU A 69 -18.35 11.09 -3.19
N LEU A 70 -17.73 11.78 -2.23
CA LEU A 70 -16.96 11.12 -1.18
C LEU A 70 -17.84 10.22 -0.30
N ARG A 71 -19.10 10.57 -0.04
CA ARG A 71 -20.05 9.68 0.66
C ARG A 71 -20.38 8.41 -0.13
N ARG A 72 -20.44 8.48 -1.46
CA ARG A 72 -20.65 7.28 -2.32
C ARG A 72 -19.41 6.39 -2.38
N LEU A 73 -18.23 6.97 -2.16
CA LEU A 73 -16.95 6.27 -2.11
C LEU A 73 -16.56 5.84 -0.68
N ALA A 74 -17.15 6.44 0.35
CA ALA A 74 -16.90 6.12 1.74
C ALA A 74 -17.17 4.64 2.02
N GLY A 75 -16.19 3.95 2.61
CA GLY A 75 -16.25 2.52 2.89
C GLY A 75 -15.97 1.61 1.68
N ARG A 76 -15.71 2.15 0.49
CA ARG A 76 -15.28 1.39 -0.71
C ARG A 76 -13.80 1.58 -1.05
N THR A 77 -13.14 2.51 -0.38
CA THR A 77 -11.71 2.81 -0.58
C THR A 77 -11.01 2.79 0.77
N ASP A 78 -9.91 2.04 0.87
CA ASP A 78 -9.02 2.05 2.05
C ASP A 78 -8.15 3.31 2.12
N SER A 79 -8.25 4.18 1.11
CA SER A 79 -7.46 5.41 0.99
C SER A 79 -8.24 6.64 1.46
N ARG A 80 -7.56 7.55 2.16
CA ARG A 80 -8.10 8.87 2.49
C ARG A 80 -8.14 9.75 1.24
N LEU A 81 -9.32 10.22 0.87
CA LEU A 81 -9.55 11.10 -0.27
C LEU A 81 -9.90 12.49 0.23
N ARG A 82 -9.22 13.51 -0.32
CA ARG A 82 -9.50 14.92 -0.01
C ARG A 82 -9.61 15.71 -1.30
N ILE A 83 -10.69 16.49 -1.41
CA ILE A 83 -10.96 17.38 -2.54
C ILE A 83 -10.65 18.80 -2.10
N VAL A 84 -9.84 19.50 -2.88
CA VAL A 84 -9.41 20.87 -2.63
C VAL A 84 -9.82 21.79 -3.77
N ASP A 85 -10.11 23.05 -3.46
CA ASP A 85 -10.32 24.09 -4.47
C ASP A 85 -9.00 24.64 -5.01
N ARG A 86 -9.08 25.57 -5.95
CA ARG A 86 -7.93 26.21 -6.59
C ARG A 86 -7.10 27.05 -5.61
N GLU A 87 -7.71 27.51 -4.53
CA GLU A 87 -7.05 28.27 -3.46
C GLU A 87 -6.48 27.37 -2.36
N GLY A 88 -6.56 26.04 -2.52
CA GLY A 88 -6.06 25.05 -1.56
C GLY A 88 -6.97 24.82 -0.36
N ARG A 89 -8.20 25.35 -0.37
CA ARG A 89 -9.19 25.11 0.69
C ARG A 89 -9.80 23.72 0.52
N VAL A 90 -9.98 23.03 1.63
CA VAL A 90 -10.55 21.68 1.64
C VAL A 90 -12.06 21.76 1.49
N LEU A 91 -12.58 21.28 0.36
CA LEU A 91 -14.01 21.21 0.09
C LEU A 91 -14.64 19.98 0.72
N ALA A 92 -13.94 18.84 0.69
CA ALA A 92 -14.41 17.61 1.30
C ALA A 92 -13.24 16.68 1.68
N ASP A 93 -13.41 15.92 2.76
CA ASP A 93 -12.42 14.96 3.26
C ASP A 93 -13.13 13.68 3.70
N SER A 94 -12.75 12.54 3.13
CA SER A 94 -13.39 11.27 3.42
C SER A 94 -13.23 10.86 4.88
N ALA A 95 -12.13 11.24 5.55
CA ALA A 95 -11.91 10.92 6.96
C ALA A 95 -12.83 11.68 7.92
N ARG A 96 -13.54 12.73 7.45
CA ARG A 96 -14.50 13.51 8.25
C ARG A 96 -15.96 13.16 7.93
N LEU A 97 -16.17 12.25 6.97
CA LEU A 97 -17.49 11.89 6.44
C LEU A 97 -17.95 10.49 6.84
N ILE A 98 -17.09 9.74 7.56
CA ILE A 98 -17.36 8.42 8.14
C ILE A 98 -17.88 8.61 9.57
#